data_AF-A0A972TIH2-F1
#
_entry.id   AF-A0A972TIH2-F1
#
_cell.length_a   1.000
_cell.length_b   1.000
_cell.length_c   1.000
_cell.angle_alpha   90.00
_cell.angle_beta   90.00
_cell.angle_gamma   90.00
#
_symmetry.space_group_name_H-M   'P 1'
#
loop_
_entity.id
_entity.type
_entity.pdbx_description
1 polymer ?
#
loop_
_entity_poly.entity_id
_entity_poly.type
_entity_poly.pdbx_seq_one_letter_code
_entity_poly.pdbx_strand_id
1 'polypeptide(L)'
;VRRISPVQDLKALLYLWRLLIRERPYIVHIHTSKAGILGRFAAKLAGVPIIIHAPHGHVFYGHFGPLVSKFFLLTERLMARITDQMVALT
;
A
#
# COMPACT_ATOMS: atom_id res chain seq x y z
N VAL A 1 -11.87 -10.55 0.47
CA VAL A 1 -11.25 -9.22 0.70
C VAL A 1 -11.99 -8.52 1.86
N ARG A 2 -11.28 -7.98 2.86
CA ARG A 2 -11.91 -7.28 4.01
C ARG A 2 -12.63 -6.02 3.53
N ARG A 3 -13.79 -5.70 4.13
CA ARG A 3 -14.59 -4.51 3.78
C ARG A 3 -13.71 -3.25 3.76
N ILE A 4 -13.92 -2.40 2.76
CA ILE A 4 -13.34 -1.06 2.71
C ILE A 4 -14.03 -0.27 3.83
N SER A 5 -13.26 0.23 4.79
CA SER A 5 -13.79 1.01 5.92
C SER A 5 -12.84 2.18 6.16
N PRO A 6 -13.20 3.38 5.68
CA PRO A 6 -12.31 4.54 5.74
C PRO A 6 -11.76 4.84 7.15
N VAL A 7 -12.60 4.64 8.18
CA VAL A 7 -12.22 4.85 9.58
C VAL A 7 -11.18 3.83 10.04
N GLN A 8 -11.36 2.54 9.70
CA GLN A 8 -10.40 1.50 10.06
C GLN A 8 -9.10 1.64 9.28
N ASP A 9 -9.20 2.06 8.01
CA ASP A 9 -8.05 2.28 7.13
C ASP A 9 -7.20 3.47 7.61
N LEU A 10 -7.82 4.55 8.08
CA LEU A 10 -7.12 5.67 8.71
C LEU A 10 -6.46 5.26 10.04
N LYS A 11 -7.14 4.48 10.88
CA LYS A 11 -6.56 3.94 12.11
C LYS A 11 -5.34 3.05 11.81
N ALA A 12 -5.45 2.19 10.80
CA ALA A 12 -4.35 1.33 10.36
C ALA A 12 -3.17 2.16 9.85
N LEU A 13 -3.42 3.22 9.06
CA LEU A 13 -2.38 4.12 8.58
C LEU A 13 -1.63 4.79 9.74
N LEU A 14 -2.35 5.37 10.71
CA LEU A 14 -1.76 6.01 11.88
C LEU A 14 -0.95 5.03 12.73
N TYR A 15 -1.45 3.81 12.89
CA TYR A 15 -0.74 2.76 13.60
C TYR A 15 0.56 2.37 12.89
N LEU A 16 0.50 2.12 11.57
CA LEU A 16 1.67 1.78 10.76
C LEU A 16 2.71 2.91 10.78
N TRP A 17 2.28 4.16 10.62
CA TRP A 17 3.19 5.31 10.66
C TRP A 17 3.92 5.42 12.00
N ARG A 18 3.20 5.28 13.12
CA ARG A 18 3.80 5.28 14.46
C ARG A 18 4.77 4.11 14.67
N LEU A 19 4.40 2.93 14.17
CA LEU A 19 5.26 1.75 14.24
C LEU A 19 6.56 1.98 13.46
N LEU A 20 6.49 2.50 12.24
CA LEU A 20 7.66 2.75 11.40
C LEU A 20 8.58 3.84 11.95
N ILE A 21 8.02 4.89 12.57
CA ILE A 21 8.83 5.90 13.29
C ILE A 21 9.54 5.28 14.50
N ARG A 22 8.89 4.37 15.22
CA ARG A 22 9.43 3.71 16.41
C ARG A 22 10.55 2.73 16.04
N GLU A 23 10.28 1.84 15.09
CA GLU A 23 11.20 0.77 14.70
C GLU A 23 12.33 1.27 13.78
N ARG A 24 12.12 2.39 13.08
CA ARG A 24 13.07 2.98 12.12
C ARG A 24 13.68 1.97 11.15
N PRO A 25 12.86 1.18 10.44
CA PRO A 25 13.38 0.18 9.53
C PRO A 25 14.08 0.84 8.34
N TYR A 26 15.16 0.21 7.88
CA TYR A 26 15.83 0.62 6.65
C TYR A 26 15.05 0.19 5.40
N ILE A 27 14.34 -0.95 5.48
CA ILE A 27 13.58 -1.56 4.38
C ILE A 27 12.18 -1.92 4.88
N VAL A 28 11.16 -1.60 4.09
CA VAL A 28 9.79 -2.08 4.29
C VAL A 28 9.33 -2.81 3.04
N HIS A 29 8.93 -4.07 3.20
CA HIS A 29 8.38 -4.90 2.13
C HIS A 29 6.88 -5.13 2.35
N ILE A 30 6.07 -4.72 1.37
CA ILE A 30 4.61 -4.67 1.49
C ILE A 30 3.97 -5.56 0.44
N HIS A 31 3.08 -6.43 0.90
CA HIS A 31 2.30 -7.31 0.06
C HIS A 31 0.84 -6.85 -0.01
N THR A 32 0.12 -7.26 -1.06
CA THR A 32 -1.33 -7.02 -1.28
C THR A 32 -1.71 -5.58 -1.62
N SER A 33 -2.77 -5.37 -2.40
CA SER A 33 -3.09 -4.05 -2.95
C SER A 33 -3.57 -3.03 -1.91
N LYS A 34 -4.43 -3.44 -0.96
CA LYS A 34 -4.98 -2.52 0.07
C LYS A 34 -3.90 -2.11 1.08
N ALA A 35 -3.12 -3.07 1.57
CA ALA A 35 -1.99 -2.79 2.45
C ALA A 35 -0.85 -2.09 1.67
N GLY A 36 -0.73 -2.35 0.37
CA GLY A 36 0.16 -1.66 -0.55
C GLY A 36 0.00 -0.15 -0.52
N ILE A 37 -1.24 0.35 -0.57
CA ILE A 37 -1.49 1.80 -0.52
C ILE A 37 -1.15 2.36 0.87
N LEU A 38 -1.73 1.80 1.93
CA LEU A 38 -1.57 2.33 3.29
C LEU A 38 -0.14 2.20 3.81
N GLY A 39 0.49 1.05 3.58
CA GLY A 39 1.85 0.75 4.03
C GLY A 39 2.89 1.61 3.33
N ARG A 40 2.78 1.81 2.02
CA ARG A 40 3.73 2.66 1.28
C ARG A 40 3.60 4.11 1.70
N PHE A 41 2.37 4.58 1.89
CA PHE A 41 2.12 5.93 2.38
C PHE A 41 2.68 6.11 3.81
N ALA A 42 2.44 5.16 4.72
CA ALA A 42 3.02 5.18 6.06
C ALA A 42 4.56 5.18 6.04
N ALA A 43 5.17 4.33 5.20
CA ALA A 43 6.62 4.23 5.06
C ALA A 43 7.24 5.52 4.52
N LYS A 44 6.61 6.13 3.51
CA LYS A 44 7.04 7.42 2.98
C LYS A 44 6.96 8.52 4.04
N LEU A 45 5.86 8.58 4.80
CA LEU A 45 5.69 9.55 5.89
C LEU A 45 6.66 9.32 7.06
N ALA A 46 7.05 8.07 7.31
CA ALA A 46 8.03 7.72 8.33
C ALA A 46 9.49 7.94 7.89
N GLY A 47 9.72 8.30 6.62
CA GLY A 47 11.07 8.51 6.08
C GLY A 47 11.86 7.22 5.87
N VAL A 48 11.18 6.08 5.65
CA VAL A 48 11.84 4.81 5.36
C VAL A 48 12.65 4.93 4.05
N PRO A 49 13.94 4.56 4.05
CA PRO A 49 14.81 4.69 2.87
C PRO A 49 14.41 3.80 1.69
N ILE A 50 14.00 2.55 1.94
CA ILE A 50 13.69 1.57 0.90
C ILE A 50 12.28 0.99 1.08
N ILE A 51 11.45 1.15 0.06
CA ILE A 51 10.05 0.72 0.03
C ILE A 51 9.85 -0.26 -1.13
N ILE A 52 9.59 -1.52 -0.80
CA ILE A 52 9.35 -2.61 -1.76
C ILE A 52 7.87 -2.99 -1.74
N HIS A 53 7.25 -3.12 -2.91
CA HIS A 53 5.85 -3.56 -3.01
C HIS A 53 5.67 -4.75 -3.94
N ALA A 54 5.01 -5.80 -3.45
CA ALA A 54 4.58 -6.94 -4.24
C ALA A 54 3.04 -6.92 -4.42
N PRO A 55 2.54 -6.47 -5.59
CA PRO A 55 1.12 -6.55 -5.89
C PRO A 55 0.70 -8.00 -6.14
N HIS A 56 -0.52 -8.36 -5.72
CA HIS A 56 -1.13 -9.66 -6.05
C HIS A 56 -2.25 -9.44 -7.07
N GLY A 57 -2.21 -10.19 -8.18
CA GLY A 57 -2.93 -9.91 -9.44
C GLY A 57 -4.46 -9.94 -9.40
N HIS A 58 -5.08 -10.31 -8.28
CA HIS A 58 -6.54 -10.46 -8.19
C HIS A 58 -7.31 -9.16 -7.94
N VAL A 59 -6.64 -8.02 -7.68
CA VAL A 59 -7.34 -6.73 -7.44
C VAL A 59 -7.61 -5.97 -8.73
N PHE A 60 -6.87 -6.26 -9.81
CA PHE A 60 -7.05 -5.60 -11.11
C PHE A 60 -8.15 -6.23 -11.97
N TYR A 61 -8.52 -7.49 -11.71
CA TYR A 61 -9.50 -8.23 -12.50
C TYR A 61 -10.69 -8.68 -11.64
N GLY A 62 -11.85 -8.03 -11.83
CA GLY A 62 -13.17 -8.61 -11.55
C GLY A 62 -13.74 -8.53 -10.13
N HIS A 63 -13.02 -8.01 -9.12
CA HIS A 63 -13.52 -8.02 -7.73
C HIS A 63 -14.36 -6.79 -7.33
N PHE A 64 -14.25 -5.68 -8.08
CA PHE A 64 -15.00 -4.45 -7.81
C PHE A 64 -15.52 -3.81 -9.10
N GLY A 65 -16.57 -2.98 -8.99
CA GLY A 65 -17.13 -2.23 -10.13
C GLY A 65 -16.11 -1.26 -10.77
N PRO A 66 -16.35 -0.81 -12.01
CA PRO A 66 -15.36 -0.09 -12.84
C PRO A 66 -14.78 1.16 -12.17
N LEU A 67 -15.58 1.86 -11.35
CA LEU A 67 -15.13 3.04 -10.60
C LEU A 67 -14.09 2.71 -9.53
N VAL A 68 -14.32 1.64 -8.77
CA VAL A 68 -13.42 1.22 -7.69
C VAL A 68 -12.12 0.67 -8.27
N SER A 69 -12.20 -0.10 -9.35
CA SER A 69 -11.01 -0.57 -10.08
C SER A 69 -10.17 0.58 -10.61
N LYS A 70 -10.81 1.63 -11.15
CA LYS A 70 -10.11 2.85 -11.59
C LYS A 70 -9.45 3.60 -10.42
N PHE A 71 -10.12 3.67 -9.27
CA PHE A 71 -9.53 4.24 -8.05
C PHE A 71 -8.29 3.45 -7.60
N PHE A 72 -8.35 2.11 -7.58
CA PHE A 72 -7.19 1.27 -7.26
C PHE A 72 -6.05 1.46 -8.25
N LEU A 73 -6.33 1.55 -9.56
CA LEU A 73 -5.31 1.82 -10.57
C LEU A 73 -4.63 3.19 -10.41
N LEU A 74 -5.42 4.23 -10.14
CA LEU A 74 -4.89 5.58 -9.91
C LEU A 74 -4.02 5.63 -8.66
N THR A 75 -4.51 5.05 -7.56
CA THR A 75 -3.75 4.97 -6.32
C THR A 75 -2.48 4.15 -6.51
N GLU A 76 -2.52 3.02 -7.21
CA GLU A 76 -1.32 2.25 -7.53
C GLU A 76 -0.31 3.07 -8.33
N ARG A 77 -0.77 3.80 -9.35
CA ARG A 77 0.11 4.66 -10.18
C ARG A 77 0.74 5.80 -9.37
N LEU A 78 0.01 6.38 -8.43
CA LEU A 78 0.55 7.39 -7.52
C LEU A 78 1.58 6.78 -6.57
N MET A 79 1.28 5.61 -6.02
CA MET A 79 2.17 4.91 -5.08
C MET A 79 3.42 4.33 -5.77
N ALA A 80 3.36 4.07 -7.08
CA ALA A 80 4.53 3.65 -7.86
C ALA A 80 5.67 4.68 -7.79
N ARG A 81 5.36 5.98 -7.66
CA ARG A 81 6.38 7.04 -7.54
C ARG A 81 7.13 7.05 -6.21
N ILE A 82 6.60 6.38 -5.20
CA ILE A 82 7.22 6.27 -3.86
C ILE A 82 7.73 4.86 -3.57
N THR A 83 7.59 3.94 -4.52
CA THR A 83 8.07 2.55 -4.40
C THR A 83 9.42 2.46 -5.10
N ASP A 84 10.45 2.00 -4.41
CA ASP A 84 11.78 1.82 -5.00
C ASP A 84 11.85 0.57 -5.86
N GLN A 85 11.18 -0.50 -5.43
CA GLN A 85 11.14 -1.76 -6.17
C GLN A 85 9.76 -2.40 -6.15
N MET A 86 9.27 -2.76 -7.33
CA MET A 86 8.07 -3.58 -7.48
C MET A 86 8.47 -5.03 -7.75
N VAL A 87 7.91 -5.96 -6.97
CA VAL A 87 8.11 -7.40 -7.13
C VAL A 87 6.83 -8.02 -7.67
N ALA A 88 6.78 -8.24 -8.99
CA ALA A 88 5.69 -8.97 -9.63
C ALA A 88 6.02 -10.46 -9.64
N LEU A 89 5.07 -11.30 -9.21
CA LEU A 89 5.19 -12.76 -9.23
C LEU A 89 4.52 -13.37 -10.48
N THR A 90 4.57 -12.69 -11.64
CA THR A 90 3.90 -13.12 -12.88
C THR A 90 4.67 -12.66 -14.10
#